data_AF-A0A6G3WU17-F1
#
_entry.id   AF-A0A6G3WU17-F1
#
_cell.length_a   1.000
_cell.length_b   1.000
_cell.length_c   1.000
_cell.angle_alpha   90.00
_cell.angle_beta   90.00
_cell.angle_gamma   90.00
#
_symmetry.space_group_name_H-M   'P 1'
#
loop_
_entity.id
_entity.type
_entity.pdbx_description
1 polymer ?
#
loop_
_entity_poly.entity_id
_entity_poly.type
_entity_poly.pdbx_seq_one_letter_code
_entity_poly.pdbx_strand_id
1 'polypeptide(L)' 'IASSLGLAKGTAHGILRTLQLEGFVEQDAASGRYQLGAELLRLGNSYLDVHELRARALVWTDDLARSSGE' A
#
# COMPACT_ATOMS: atom_id res chain seq x y z
N ILE A 1 -2.51 10.69 -0.50
CA ILE A 1 -2.64 9.58 -1.47
C ILE A 1 -2.95 10.04 -2.90
N ALA A 2 -4.16 10.52 -3.25
CA ALA A 2 -4.45 10.88 -4.66
C ALA A 2 -3.56 12.00 -5.22
N SER A 3 -3.48 13.14 -4.52
CA SER A 3 -2.64 14.27 -4.94
C SER A 3 -1.14 13.99 -4.87
N SER A 4 -0.71 13.12 -3.94
CA SER A 4 0.71 12.73 -3.81
C SER A 4 1.14 11.78 -4.93
N LEU A 5 0.22 10.95 -5.44
CA LEU A 5 0.47 10.04 -6.57
C LEU A 5 0.17 10.68 -7.94
N GLY A 6 -0.25 11.95 -7.99
CA GLY A 6 -0.70 12.61 -9.23
C GLY A 6 -1.92 11.93 -9.87
N LEU A 7 -2.69 11.16 -9.11
CA LEU A 7 -3.84 10.40 -9.59
C LEU A 7 -5.15 11.14 -9.35
N ALA A 8 -6.10 10.95 -10.25
CA ALA A 8 -7.49 11.34 -9.99
C ALA A 8 -8.01 10.62 -8.73
N LYS A 9 -8.81 11.33 -7.92
CA LYS A 9 -9.33 10.83 -6.64
C LYS A 9 -10.06 9.48 -6.77
N GLY A 10 -10.87 9.32 -7.83
CA GLY A 10 -11.58 8.06 -8.10
C GLY A 10 -10.64 6.89 -8.42
N THR A 11 -9.58 7.15 -9.20
CA THR A 11 -8.56 6.15 -9.55
C THR A 11 -7.77 5.71 -8.33
N ALA A 12 -7.32 6.65 -7.50
CA ALA A 12 -6.62 6.35 -6.26
C ALA A 12 -7.51 5.52 -5.30
N HIS A 13 -8.81 5.85 -5.22
CA HIS A 13 -9.76 5.10 -4.41
C HIS A 13 -9.98 3.68 -4.94
N GLY A 14 -10.12 3.50 -6.26
CA GLY A 14 -10.25 2.18 -6.88
C GLY A 14 -9.04 1.29 -6.59
N ILE A 15 -7.83 1.84 -6.73
CA ILE A 15 -6.58 1.12 -6.43
C ILE A 15 -6.51 0.72 -4.95
N LEU A 16 -6.77 1.65 -4.02
CA LEU A 16 -6.78 1.35 -2.59
C LEU A 16 -7.78 0.27 -2.23
N ARG A 17 -8.96 0.30 -2.84
CA ARG A 17 -9.99 -0.72 -2.60
C ARG A 17 -9.53 -2.10 -3.08
N THR A 18 -8.89 -2.20 -4.24
CA THR A 18 -8.31 -3.46 -4.71
C THR A 18 -7.20 -3.94 -3.77
N LEU A 19 -6.27 -3.06 -3.39
CA LEU A 19 -5.18 -3.40 -2.47
C LEU A 19 -5.70 -3.85 -1.09
N GLN A 20 -6.80 -3.27 -0.62
CA GLN A 20 -7.44 -3.66 0.62
C GLN A 20 -8.14 -5.02 0.53
N LEU A 21 -8.83 -5.29 -0.58
CA LEU A 21 -9.46 -6.60 -0.82
C LEU A 21 -8.42 -7.73 -0.87
N GLU A 22 -7.26 -7.45 -1.46
CA GLU A 22 -6.14 -8.38 -1.55
C GLU A 22 -5.26 -8.39 -0.28
N GLY A 23 -5.62 -7.64 0.77
CA GLY A 23 -4.91 -7.64 2.06
C GLY A 23 -3.53 -6.96 2.08
N PHE A 24 -3.17 -6.23 1.01
CA PHE A 24 -1.92 -5.48 0.92
C PHE A 24 -1.95 -4.16 1.69
N VAL A 25 -3.14 -3.61 1.92
CA VAL A 25 -3.37 -2.37 2.67
C VAL A 25 -4.56 -2.59 3.60
N GLU A 26 -4.50 -2.02 4.79
CA GLU A 26 -5.62 -1.99 5.73
C GLU A 26 -6.06 -0.54 5.96
N GLN A 27 -7.32 -0.33 6.32
CA GLN A 27 -7.82 0.98 6.72
C GLN A 27 -8.08 0.95 8.22
N ASP A 28 -7.42 1.85 8.94
CA ASP A 28 -7.69 2.04 10.36
C ASP A 28 -9.12 2.55 10.54
N ALA A 29 -9.91 1.83 11.34
CA ALA A 29 -11.32 2.13 11.53
C ALA A 29 -11.55 3.43 12.32
N ALA A 30 -10.57 3.86 13.13
CA ALA A 30 -10.68 5.04 13.97
C ALA A 30 -10.38 6.34 13.21
N SER A 31 -9.33 6.35 12.38
CA SER A 31 -8.84 7.53 11.66
C SER A 31 -9.18 7.53 10.17
N GLY A 32 -9.57 6.38 9.62
CA GLY A 32 -9.81 6.20 8.18
C GLY A 32 -8.52 6.23 7.34
N ARG A 33 -7.34 6.29 7.98
CA ARG A 33 -6.04 6.26 7.30
C ARG A 33 -5.74 4.86 6.79
N TYR A 34 -4.96 4.79 5.72
CA TYR A 34 -4.52 3.53 5.13
C TYR A 34 -3.11 3.20 5.61
N GLN A 35 -2.89 1.93 5.95
CA GLN A 35 -1.63 1.36 6.43
C GLN A 35 -1.31 0.05 5.69
N LEU A 36 -0.10 -0.47 5.83
CA LEU A 36 0.29 -1.71 5.17
C LEU A 36 -0.39 -2.92 5.81
N GLY A 37 -0.88 -3.84 4.97
CA GLY A 37 -1.50 -5.09 5.41
C GLY A 37 -0.52 -6.27 5.42
N ALA A 38 -0.92 -7.34 6.12
CA ALA A 38 -0.07 -8.52 6.34
C ALA A 38 0.35 -9.26 5.06
N GLU A 39 -0.42 -9.18 3.97
CA GLU A 39 -0.05 -9.82 2.69
C GLU A 39 1.20 -9.22 2.06
N LEU A 40 1.50 -7.94 2.36
CA LEU A 40 2.70 -7.28 1.86
C LEU A 40 3.97 -7.88 2.50
N LEU A 41 3.88 -8.27 3.77
CA LEU A 41 4.94 -8.99 4.48
C LEU A 41 5.09 -10.44 3.98
N ARG A 42 3.96 -11.13 3.76
CA ARG A 42 3.97 -12.50 3.21
C ARG A 42 4.57 -12.54 1.81
N LEU A 43 4.24 -11.57 0.95
CA LEU A 43 4.83 -11.46 -0.38
C LEU A 43 6.34 -11.22 -0.27
N GLY A 44 6.78 -10.33 0.63
CA GLY A 44 8.20 -10.10 0.90
C GLY A 44 8.95 -11.36 1.34
N ASN A 45 8.35 -12.19 2.20
CA ASN A 45 8.97 -13.42 2.69
C ASN A 45 9.05 -14.52 1.62
N SER A 46 8.03 -14.66 0.77
CA SER A 46 8.02 -15.59 -0.36
C SER A 46 8.96 -15.15 -1.50
N TYR A 47 9.18 -13.84 -1.66
CA TYR A 47 10.09 -13.29 -2.67
C TYR A 47 11.53 -13.16 -2.18
N LEU A 48 11.81 -13.16 -0.88
CA LEU A 48 13.17 -13.34 -0.38
C LEU A 48 13.72 -14.74 -0.72
N ASP A 49 12.84 -15.69 -1.00
CA ASP A 49 13.15 -16.98 -1.62
C ASP A 49 13.41 -16.87 -3.15
N VAL A 50 12.98 -15.78 -3.83
CA VAL A 50 12.98 -15.66 -5.32
C VAL A 50 13.49 -14.30 -5.89
N HIS A 51 14.14 -13.45 -5.09
CA HIS A 51 15.05 -12.34 -5.47
C HIS A 51 14.61 -10.89 -5.83
N GLU A 52 13.36 -10.44 -6.06
CA GLU A 52 13.14 -9.04 -6.58
C GLU A 52 12.05 -8.11 -5.97
N LEU A 53 11.15 -8.53 -5.08
CA LEU A 53 9.99 -7.70 -4.71
C LEU A 53 10.29 -6.42 -3.92
N ARG A 54 11.41 -6.39 -3.18
CA ARG A 54 11.73 -5.30 -2.25
C ARG A 54 11.75 -3.92 -2.94
N ALA A 55 12.17 -3.86 -4.21
CA ALA A 55 12.27 -2.59 -4.94
C ALA A 55 10.89 -1.99 -5.33
N ARG A 56 9.86 -2.81 -5.58
CA ARG A 56 8.55 -2.32 -6.03
C ARG A 56 7.59 -2.04 -4.88
N ALA A 57 7.66 -2.82 -3.81
CA ALA A 57 6.85 -2.60 -2.61
C ALA A 57 7.30 -1.32 -1.88
N LEU A 58 8.62 -1.12 -1.69
CA LEU A 58 9.16 0.03 -0.96
C LEU A 58 8.74 1.39 -1.52
N VAL A 59 8.75 1.54 -2.85
CA VAL A 59 8.38 2.81 -3.49
C VAL A 59 6.92 3.16 -3.19
N TRP A 60 6.03 2.17 -3.13
CA TRP A 60 4.62 2.43 -2.92
C TRP A 60 4.25 2.60 -1.45
N THR A 61 4.91 1.84 -0.57
CA THR A 61 4.74 1.94 0.88
C THR A 61 5.30 3.24 1.44
N ASP A 62 6.42 3.73 0.89
CA ASP A 62 7.03 5.00 1.28
C ASP A 62 6.16 6.20 0.85
N ASP A 63 5.54 6.12 -0.34
CA ASP A 63 4.56 7.12 -0.79
C ASP A 63 3.24 7.07 0.00
N LEU A 64 2.81 5.88 0.44
CA LEU A 64 1.62 5.74 1.29
C LEU A 64 1.89 6.27 2.70
N ALA A 65 3.01 5.89 3.33
CA ALA A 65 3.40 6.32 4.67
C ALA A 65 3.61 7.85 4.73
N ARG A 66 4.38 8.40 3.78
CA ARG A 66 4.64 9.84 3.67
C ARG A 66 3.36 10.66 3.44
N SER A 67 2.33 10.07 2.84
CA SER A 67 1.04 10.73 2.63
C SER A 67 -0.05 10.40 3.66
N SER A 68 0.21 9.45 4.57
CA SER A 68 -0.67 9.05 5.69
C SER A 68 -0.29 9.73 7.01
N GLY A 69 0.93 10.28 7.12
CA GLY A 69 1.33 11.16 8.21
C GLY A 69 1.73 10.43 9.50
N GLU A 70 2.64 9.47 9.36
CA GLU A 70 3.60 9.07 10.40
C GLU A 70 5.00 9.57 10.01
#